data_AF-A0A1F9ZLI6-F1
#
_entry.id   AF-A0A1F9ZLI6-F1
#
_cell.length_a   1.000
_cell.length_b   1.000
_cell.length_c   1.000
_cell.angle_alpha   90.00
_cell.angle_beta   90.00
_cell.angle_gamma   90.00
#
_symmetry.space_group_name_H-M   'P 1'
#
loop_
_entity.id
_entity.type
_entity.pdbx_description
1 polymer ?
#
loop_
_entity_poly.entity_id
_entity_poly.type
_entity_poly.pdbx_seq_one_letter_code
_entity_poly.pdbx_strand_id
1 'polypeptide(L)'
;MQKRDDAIVLTQGSLYKIKSLEARDKPMETVGIFKGYAAVAHDTAIVMELNGPSAEEKGRLRLIPSHMIICIDVLKAEKAKEEKEAESNAVYFG
;
A
#
# COMPACT_ATOMS: atom_id res chain seq x y z
N MET A 1 8.60 -23.11 21.71
CA MET A 1 8.94 -22.30 20.52
C MET A 1 7.64 -21.71 20.01
N GLN A 2 7.34 -20.47 20.41
CA GLN A 2 6.13 -19.75 20.00
C GLN A 2 6.18 -19.60 18.48
N LYS A 3 5.15 -20.07 17.76
CA LYS A 3 4.99 -19.72 16.34
C LYS A 3 5.03 -18.19 16.27
N ARG A 4 6.00 -17.64 15.53
CA ARG A 4 5.96 -16.23 15.17
C ARG A 4 4.64 -16.06 14.41
N ASP A 5 3.74 -15.25 14.93
CA ASP A 5 2.57 -14.84 14.18
C ASP A 5 3.09 -14.26 12.86
N ASP A 6 2.72 -14.87 11.73
CA ASP A 6 3.17 -14.44 10.42
C ASP A 6 2.79 -12.96 10.26
N ALA A 7 3.80 -12.09 10.21
CA ALA A 7 3.57 -10.66 10.05
C ALA A 7 2.81 -10.42 8.74
N ILE A 8 1.70 -9.68 8.82
CA ILE A 8 0.96 -9.31 7.62
C ILE A 8 1.75 -8.22 6.89
N VAL A 9 2.27 -8.57 5.71
CA VAL A 9 2.99 -7.65 4.82
C VAL A 9 2.13 -7.33 3.61
N LEU A 10 2.12 -6.07 3.19
CA LEU A 10 1.50 -5.68 1.92
C LEU A 10 2.36 -6.22 0.76
N THR A 11 1.75 -7.00 -0.12
CA THR A 11 2.44 -7.69 -1.22
C THR A 11 2.15 -7.00 -2.54
N GLN A 12 3.19 -6.52 -3.22
CA GLN A 12 3.06 -5.85 -4.51
C GLN A 12 2.28 -6.73 -5.50
N GLY A 13 1.33 -6.14 -6.23
CA GLY A 13 0.42 -6.87 -7.13
C GLY A 13 -0.87 -7.35 -6.47
N SER A 14 -0.96 -7.33 -5.15
CA SER A 14 -2.20 -7.65 -4.42
C SER A 14 -3.23 -6.54 -4.55
N LEU A 15 -4.51 -6.93 -4.50
CA LEU A 15 -5.65 -6.03 -4.54
C LEU A 15 -6.07 -5.65 -3.12
N TYR A 16 -6.16 -4.35 -2.86
CA TYR A 16 -6.58 -3.80 -1.58
C TYR A 16 -7.70 -2.77 -1.75
N LYS A 17 -8.44 -2.57 -0.66
CA LYS A 17 -9.33 -1.42 -0.46
C LYS A 17 -8.78 -0.58 0.69
N ILE A 18 -8.57 0.70 0.45
CA ILE A 18 -8.05 1.65 1.44
C ILE A 18 -9.11 2.68 1.74
N LYS A 19 -9.38 2.91 3.03
CA LYS A 19 -10.12 4.08 3.49
C LYS A 19 -9.14 5.11 4.03
N SER A 20 -9.23 6.34 3.53
CA SER A 20 -8.35 7.43 3.94
C SER A 20 -9.15 8.67 4.34
N LEU A 21 -8.56 9.50 5.20
CA LEU A 21 -9.16 10.74 5.66
C LEU A 21 -9.37 11.71 4.49
N GLU A 22 -10.53 12.36 4.48
CA GLU A 22 -10.84 13.51 3.63
C GLU A 22 -11.28 14.67 4.52
N ALA A 23 -11.18 15.90 4.02
CA ALA A 23 -11.24 17.10 4.84
C ALA A 23 -12.51 17.23 5.72
N ARG A 24 -13.71 16.74 5.30
CA ARG A 24 -14.96 17.04 6.05
C ARG A 24 -16.08 16.00 6.06
N ASP A 25 -16.35 15.24 4.99
CA ASP A 25 -17.65 14.52 4.91
C ASP A 25 -17.58 12.99 4.99
N LYS A 26 -16.76 12.34 4.17
CA LYS A 26 -16.68 10.87 4.13
C LYS A 26 -15.25 10.41 3.86
N PRO A 27 -14.81 9.28 4.44
CA PRO A 27 -13.54 8.69 4.06
C PRO A 27 -13.50 8.42 2.54
N MET A 28 -12.39 8.77 1.90
CA MET A 28 -12.15 8.41 0.52
C MET A 28 -11.84 6.91 0.46
N GLU A 29 -12.62 6.17 -0.32
CA GLU A 29 -12.35 4.77 -0.63
C GLU A 29 -11.52 4.66 -1.92
N THR A 30 -10.42 3.91 -1.85
CA THR A 30 -9.57 3.60 -3.00
C THR A 30 -9.45 2.09 -3.14
N VAL A 31 -9.84 1.55 -4.31
CA VAL A 31 -9.65 0.13 -4.64
C VAL A 31 -8.65 0.03 -5.79
N GLY A 32 -7.61 -0.77 -5.59
CA GLY A 32 -6.54 -0.86 -6.57
C GLY A 32 -5.47 -1.88 -6.24
N ILE A 33 -4.50 -1.98 -7.15
CA ILE A 33 -3.34 -2.86 -7.01
C ILE A 33 -2.24 -2.11 -6.27
N PHE A 34 -1.72 -2.71 -5.20
CA PHE A 34 -0.58 -2.14 -4.48
C PHE A 34 0.69 -2.23 -5.33
N LYS A 35 1.35 -1.09 -5.53
CA LYS A 35 2.57 -0.96 -6.35
C LYS A 35 3.83 -0.75 -5.51
N GLY A 36 3.70 -0.46 -4.23
CA GLY A 36 4.82 -0.19 -3.33
C GLY A 36 4.61 1.09 -2.52
N TYR A 37 5.71 1.60 -1.98
CA TYR A 37 5.74 2.84 -1.21
C TYR A 37 6.50 3.93 -1.96
N ALA A 38 6.16 5.20 -1.69
CA ALA A 38 6.87 6.35 -2.22
C ALA A 38 7.12 7.38 -1.10
N ALA A 39 8.25 8.06 -1.14
CA ALA A 39 8.50 9.20 -0.26
C ALA A 39 7.72 10.44 -0.77
N VAL A 40 7.03 11.12 0.15
CA VAL A 40 6.31 12.38 -0.09
C VAL A 40 6.79 13.39 0.95
N ALA A 41 7.79 14.18 0.58
CA ALA A 41 8.51 15.07 1.50
C ALA A 41 9.03 14.31 2.73
N HIS A 42 8.48 14.57 3.91
CA HIS A 42 8.86 13.94 5.18
C HIS A 42 7.97 12.75 5.56
N ASP A 43 7.03 12.36 4.70
CA ASP A 43 6.11 11.25 4.92
C ASP A 43 6.30 10.14 3.88
N THR A 44 5.77 8.96 4.17
CA THR A 44 5.70 7.83 3.23
C THR A 44 4.26 7.68 2.74
N ALA A 45 4.07 7.43 1.45
CA ALA A 45 2.77 7.15 0.85
C ALA A 45 2.69 5.71 0.33
N ILE A 46 1.52 5.11 0.44
CA ILE A 46 1.19 3.88 -0.29
C ILE A 46 0.83 4.23 -1.73
N VAL A 47 1.36 3.47 -2.69
CA VAL A 47 1.12 3.67 -4.12
C VAL A 47 0.12 2.61 -4.59
N MET A 48 -1.04 3.08 -5.05
CA MET A 48 -2.12 2.25 -5.58
C MET A 48 -2.33 2.53 -7.06
N GLU A 49 -2.36 1.50 -7.89
CA GLU A 49 -2.84 1.58 -9.27
C GLU A 49 -4.36 1.35 -9.28
N LEU A 50 -5.12 2.35 -9.72
CA LEU A 50 -6.58 2.32 -9.70
C LEU A 50 -7.13 1.36 -10.76
N ASN A 51 -8.12 0.56 -10.34
CA ASN A 51 -8.87 -0.36 -11.19
C ASN A 51 -10.29 0.17 -11.47
N GLY A 52 -10.40 1.47 -11.78
CA GLY A 52 -11.67 2.11 -12.08
C GLY A 52 -12.32 1.59 -13.38
N PRO A 53 -13.66 1.71 -13.50
CA PRO A 53 -14.40 1.26 -14.69
C PRO A 53 -14.19 2.17 -15.91
N SER A 54 -13.70 3.40 -15.72
CA SER A 54 -13.44 4.36 -16.80
C SER A 54 -11.99 4.27 -17.30
N ALA A 55 -11.78 4.58 -18.58
CA ALA A 55 -10.45 4.60 -19.19
C ALA A 55 -9.50 5.64 -18.56
N GLU A 56 -10.04 6.70 -17.95
CA GLU A 56 -9.24 7.74 -17.26
C GLU A 56 -8.76 7.34 -15.87
N GLU A 57 -9.44 6.40 -15.23
CA GLU A 57 -9.08 5.88 -13.90
C GLU A 57 -8.18 4.65 -14.02
N LYS A 58 -8.38 3.82 -15.04
CA LYS A 58 -7.60 2.60 -15.23
C LYS A 58 -6.12 2.91 -15.46
N GLY A 59 -5.26 2.41 -14.58
CA GLY A 59 -3.81 2.60 -14.66
C GLY A 59 -3.31 3.91 -14.02
N ARG A 60 -4.20 4.76 -13.49
CA ARG A 60 -3.79 5.95 -12.73
C ARG A 60 -3.16 5.51 -11.39
N LEU A 61 -2.02 6.10 -11.06
CA LEU A 61 -1.41 5.93 -9.73
C LEU A 61 -2.00 6.94 -8.75
N ARG A 62 -2.40 6.46 -7.58
CA ARG A 62 -2.80 7.27 -6.43
C ARG A 62 -1.81 7.04 -5.30
N LEU A 63 -1.20 8.12 -4.84
CA LEU A 63 -0.36 8.15 -3.63
C LEU A 63 -1.25 8.56 -2.46
N ILE A 64 -1.33 7.72 -1.44
CA ILE A 64 -2.06 8.01 -0.21
C ILE A 64 -1.03 8.12 0.92
N PRO A 65 -0.81 9.32 1.49
CA PRO A 65 0.09 9.49 2.63
C PRO A 65 -0.29 8.55 3.78
N SER A 66 0.69 7.93 4.44
CA SER A 66 0.45 6.86 5.41
C SER A 66 -0.32 7.38 6.63
N HIS A 67 -0.02 8.62 7.05
CA HIS A 67 -0.73 9.28 8.14
C HIS A 67 -2.21 9.58 7.85
N MET A 68 -2.65 9.46 6.59
CA MET A 68 -4.05 9.66 6.18
C MET A 68 -4.85 8.35 6.14
N ILE A 69 -4.22 7.19 6.30
CA ILE A 69 -4.88 5.89 6.19
C ILE A 69 -5.66 5.59 7.47
N ILE A 70 -6.93 5.21 7.31
CA ILE A 70 -7.82 4.78 8.40
C ILE A 70 -7.78 3.25 8.52
N CYS A 71 -7.96 2.54 7.40
CA CYS A 71 -7.86 1.08 7.35
C CYS A 71 -7.50 0.58 5.95
N ILE A 72 -6.99 -0.65 5.89
CA ILE A 72 -6.64 -1.36 4.67
C ILE A 72 -7.29 -2.74 4.72
N ASP A 73 -8.19 -3.03 3.78
CA ASP A 73 -8.80 -4.35 3.60
C ASP A 73 -8.04 -5.10 2.51
N VAL A 74 -7.67 -6.36 2.80
CA VAL A 74 -7.07 -7.26 1.81
C VAL A 74 -8.17 -7.92 0.99
N LEU A 75 -8.29 -7.56 -0.29
CA LEU A 75 -9.31 -8.14 -1.17
C LEU A 75 -8.79 -9.39 -1.88
N LYS A 76 -7.54 -9.35 -2.35
CA LYS A 76 -6.85 -10.51 -2.94
C LYS A 76 -5.36 -10.39 -2.71
N ALA A 77 -4.80 -11.31 -1.93
CA ALA A 77 -3.36 -11.42 -1.75
C ALA A 77 -2.73 -12.20 -2.90
N GLU A 78 -1.72 -11.62 -3.54
CA GLU A 78 -0.78 -12.36 -4.37
C GLU A 78 0.25 -13.08 -3.48
N LYS A 79 0.90 -14.11 -4.02
CA LYS A 79 1.99 -14.79 -3.31
C LYS A 79 3.14 -13.81 -3.12
N ALA A 80 3.58 -13.62 -1.88
CA ALA A 80 4.83 -12.92 -1.61
C ALA A 80 5.94 -13.60 -2.40
N LYS A 81 6.68 -12.84 -3.22
CA LYS A 81 7.93 -13.34 -3.78
C LYS A 81 8.88 -13.51 -2.61
N GLU A 82 9.45 -14.69 -2.43
CA GLU A 82 10.56 -14.89 -1.50
C GLU A 82 11.67 -13.92 -1.91
N GLU A 83 11.92 -12.91 -1.08
CA GLU A 83 13.08 -12.06 -1.24
C GLU A 83 14.31 -12.95 -1.03
N LYS A 84 15.12 -13.13 -2.09
CA LYS A 84 16.50 -13.57 -1.88
C LYS A 84 17.15 -12.50 -1.03
N GLU A 85 17.67 -12.88 0.14
CA GLU A 85 18.47 -12.02 1.01
C GLU A 85 19.56 -11.35 0.16
N ALA A 86 19.33 -10.09 -0.22
CA ALA A 86 20.35 -9.22 -0.76
C ALA A 86 20.96 -8.52 0.45
N GLU A 87 22.24 -8.75 0.67
CA GLU A 87 23.01 -8.27 1.82
C GLU A 87 22.73 -6.80 2.15
N SER A 88 22.53 -6.57 3.44
CA SER A 88 22.25 -5.30 4.08
C SER A 88 23.17 -4.17 3.62
N ASN A 89 22.59 -3.14 2.99
CA ASN A 89 23.16 -1.79 2.96
C ASN A 89 22.05 -0.75 3.20
N ALA A 90 21.19 -1.00 4.19
CA ALA A 90 20.25 0.01 4.67
C ALA A 90 20.99 0.97 5.61
N VAL A 91 21.31 2.16 5.10
CA VAL A 91 21.77 3.30 5.90
C VAL A 91 20.54 3.89 6.61
N TYR A 92 20.51 3.79 7.94
CA TYR A 92 19.54 4.47 8.78
C TYR A 92 19.93 5.94 8.94
N PHE A 93 19.05 6.87 8.57
CA PHE A 93 19.13 8.25 9.04
C PHE A 93 18.20 8.37 10.25
N GLY A 94 18.79 8.73 11.39
CA GLY A 94 18.08 9.04 12.65
C GLY A 94 17.52 10.45 12.68
#